data_AF-A0A5B9QHT8-F1
#
_entry.id   AF-A0A5B9QHT8-F1
#
_cell.length_a   1.000
_cell.length_b   1.000
_cell.length_c   1.000
_cell.angle_alpha   90.00
_cell.angle_beta   90.00
_cell.angle_gamma   90.00
#
_symmetry.space_group_name_H-M   'P 1'
#
loop_
_entity.id
_entity.type
_entity.pdbx_description
1 polymer ?
#
loop_
_entity_poly.entity_id
_entity_poly.type
_entity_poly.pdbx_seq_one_letter_code
_entity_poly.pdbx_strand_id
1 'polypeptide(L)'
;MFTKLFATVAFLASVPLVAAAQDSTTESPQTFPPGVVMHDTVLAAHLDLDRLDLAATAKAISQIIGQPTDASAAAPAEAMLNVLRGAGANDVYVTVPGRALLQGGVCLVIPCDNQQVVQQTVSSFSNLVPQTFDFRILQTDSAVVVCPAMMATEFQGEGADKRPVNRPEFDAGLKTMSSFANQIVISLPEDIRNELAVLWPEKLGSDDPTGISPQRFAASARSVLIGWSLPPELDFEAQVQASDPQGAQACEQELSKLLKLIPPEMPRPSIRVEDDTVLIQADAEKLQTLFTTLLQPARRGAQQQQSMNNFKQLALAMHNFHDNYGFFPGKYTVDTKGRPLLSWRVALLPYLEQAPLYAKFKLDEPWDSEHNLPLAQQMPDVFRVVGDDLPAGKSRVRLPVVAGSLWSGDGPPRTIRDITDGTSNTIWVATAPKSAAVTWTKPDDWKLDEAKLKEQFFGDQAVVTTSFGDGSAHAITPAITAKTLKALLTMAGGEVVQHEEVK
;
A
#
# COMPACT_ATOMS: atom_id res chain seq x y z
N MET A 1 10.09 10.63 -9.30
CA MET A 1 9.13 10.36 -10.40
C MET A 1 9.15 8.89 -10.79
N PHE A 2 10.32 8.27 -11.03
CA PHE A 2 10.39 6.84 -11.36
C PHE A 2 9.77 5.91 -10.32
N THR A 3 10.06 6.11 -9.03
CA THR A 3 9.39 5.41 -7.91
C THR A 3 7.91 5.72 -7.78
N LYS A 4 7.36 6.67 -8.56
CA LYS A 4 5.91 6.87 -8.71
C LYS A 4 5.37 6.24 -9.99
N LEU A 5 6.13 6.13 -11.08
CA LEU A 5 5.66 5.42 -12.27
C LEU A 5 5.75 3.90 -12.08
N PHE A 6 6.87 3.40 -11.56
CA PHE A 6 7.02 1.98 -11.22
C PHE A 6 6.16 1.61 -10.01
N ALA A 7 5.90 2.54 -9.08
CA ALA A 7 4.85 2.34 -8.09
C ALA A 7 3.45 2.50 -8.67
N THR A 8 3.19 3.30 -9.71
CA THR A 8 1.88 3.28 -10.41
C THR A 8 1.69 1.93 -11.08
N VAL A 9 2.69 1.37 -11.79
CA VAL A 9 2.63 0.01 -12.34
C VAL A 9 2.49 -1.06 -11.24
N ALA A 10 3.18 -0.91 -10.10
CA ALA A 10 3.07 -1.85 -8.98
C ALA A 10 1.82 -1.65 -8.09
N PHE A 11 1.18 -0.48 -8.12
CA PHE A 11 -0.10 -0.15 -7.46
C PHE A 11 -1.26 -0.57 -8.35
N LEU A 12 -1.12 -0.40 -9.68
CA LEU A 12 -1.89 -1.09 -10.72
C LEU A 12 -1.78 -2.63 -10.61
N ALA A 13 -0.77 -3.15 -9.88
CA ALA A 13 -0.58 -4.57 -9.58
C ALA A 13 -0.67 -4.93 -8.07
N SER A 14 -1.22 -4.04 -7.22
CA SER A 14 -1.48 -4.33 -5.80
C SER A 14 -2.80 -3.76 -5.25
N VAL A 15 -3.54 -3.03 -6.07
CA VAL A 15 -5.01 -2.97 -6.10
C VAL A 15 -5.43 -3.73 -7.38
N PRO A 16 -6.60 -4.40 -7.46
CA PRO A 16 -7.10 -4.95 -8.73
C PRO A 16 -7.28 -3.82 -9.75
N LEU A 17 -6.33 -3.71 -10.69
CA LEU A 17 -6.22 -2.58 -11.61
C LEU A 17 -5.79 -3.03 -13.04
N VAL A 18 -6.02 -2.16 -14.03
CA VAL A 18 -6.74 -2.56 -15.27
C VAL A 18 -6.11 -1.93 -16.56
N ALA A 19 -6.06 -2.48 -17.80
CA ALA A 19 -6.14 -3.85 -18.39
C ALA A 19 -6.26 -4.06 -19.98
N ALA A 20 -5.44 -3.56 -20.95
CA ALA A 20 -5.30 -4.04 -22.39
C ALA A 20 -5.61 -3.23 -23.71
N ALA A 21 -5.00 -3.72 -24.82
CA ALA A 21 -4.62 -3.16 -26.16
C ALA A 21 -3.89 -4.31 -26.99
N GLN A 22 -3.33 -4.40 -28.23
CA GLN A 22 -3.03 -3.63 -29.48
C GLN A 22 -3.12 -4.45 -30.83
N ASP A 23 -3.82 -3.93 -31.86
CA ASP A 23 -3.60 -3.98 -33.35
C ASP A 23 -3.74 -5.20 -34.32
N SER A 24 -4.74 -5.10 -35.21
CA SER A 24 -4.86 -5.73 -36.55
C SER A 24 -4.93 -7.27 -36.70
N THR A 25 -5.52 -7.84 -37.76
CA THR A 25 -6.61 -7.37 -38.64
C THR A 25 -7.57 -8.52 -38.93
N THR A 26 -8.85 -8.29 -38.71
CA THR A 26 -10.00 -9.05 -39.21
C THR A 26 -11.21 -8.11 -39.08
N GLU A 27 -12.33 -8.36 -39.74
CA GLU A 27 -13.53 -7.51 -39.58
C GLU A 27 -14.17 -7.71 -38.20
N SER A 28 -13.62 -7.04 -37.19
CA SER A 28 -14.12 -7.07 -35.82
C SER A 28 -15.31 -6.12 -35.65
N PRO A 29 -16.43 -6.55 -35.01
CA PRO A 29 -17.23 -5.60 -34.25
C PRO A 29 -16.31 -5.00 -33.16
N GLN A 30 -16.40 -3.69 -32.92
CA GLN A 30 -15.41 -2.97 -32.10
C GLN A 30 -15.29 -3.60 -30.71
N THR A 31 -14.10 -4.07 -30.36
CA THR A 31 -13.83 -4.76 -29.08
C THR A 31 -13.94 -3.79 -27.91
N PHE A 32 -13.65 -2.51 -28.17
CA PHE A 32 -13.92 -1.40 -27.28
C PHE A 32 -15.25 -0.72 -27.64
N PRO A 33 -16.10 -0.38 -26.64
CA PRO A 33 -17.22 0.52 -26.83
C PRO A 33 -16.79 1.88 -27.46
N PRO A 34 -17.63 2.51 -28.31
CA PRO A 34 -17.29 3.77 -28.95
C PRO A 34 -16.90 4.88 -27.97
N GLY A 35 -15.71 5.46 -28.16
CA GLY A 35 -15.19 6.57 -27.35
C GLY A 35 -14.46 6.17 -26.06
N VAL A 36 -14.23 4.88 -25.80
CA VAL A 36 -13.38 4.42 -24.69
C VAL A 36 -11.90 4.77 -24.93
N VAL A 37 -11.43 4.53 -26.15
CA VAL A 37 -10.07 4.83 -26.62
C VAL A 37 -10.04 6.20 -27.29
N MET A 38 -9.02 6.99 -26.96
CA MET A 38 -8.79 8.35 -27.43
C MET A 38 -7.47 8.46 -28.21
N HIS A 39 -7.28 9.56 -28.93
CA HIS A 39 -6.08 9.79 -29.75
C HIS A 39 -4.79 9.65 -28.92
N ASP A 40 -4.75 10.17 -27.69
CA ASP A 40 -3.60 10.13 -26.78
C ASP A 40 -3.70 9.03 -25.70
N THR A 41 -4.56 8.02 -25.86
CA THR A 41 -4.58 6.87 -24.95
C THR A 41 -3.24 6.12 -25.04
N VAL A 42 -2.57 5.92 -23.90
CA VAL A 42 -1.31 5.16 -23.80
C VAL A 42 -1.51 3.79 -23.13
N LEU A 43 -2.58 3.63 -22.37
CA LEU A 43 -3.06 2.35 -21.83
C LEU A 43 -4.58 2.36 -21.97
N ALA A 44 -5.17 1.32 -22.56
CA ALA A 44 -6.62 1.08 -22.46
C ALA A 44 -6.85 -0.23 -21.72
N ALA A 45 -8.12 -0.67 -21.65
CA ALA A 45 -8.40 -1.89 -20.92
C ALA A 45 -9.76 -2.55 -21.03
N HIS A 46 -9.83 -3.79 -20.56
CA HIS A 46 -11.00 -4.64 -20.36
C HIS A 46 -10.82 -5.62 -19.16
N LEU A 47 -11.84 -5.76 -18.30
CA LEU A 47 -12.03 -6.89 -17.38
C LEU A 47 -13.32 -7.64 -17.73
N ASP A 48 -13.27 -8.97 -17.78
CA ASP A 48 -14.44 -9.83 -17.68
C ASP A 48 -14.84 -9.98 -16.19
N LEU A 49 -15.90 -9.30 -15.77
CA LEU A 49 -16.44 -9.38 -14.40
C LEU A 49 -17.22 -10.67 -14.15
N ASP A 50 -17.69 -11.40 -15.16
CA ASP A 50 -18.37 -12.69 -14.96
C ASP A 50 -17.40 -13.79 -14.51
N ARG A 51 -16.16 -13.78 -15.01
CA ARG A 51 -15.09 -14.71 -14.61
C ARG A 51 -14.47 -14.40 -13.24
N LEU A 52 -14.86 -13.32 -12.57
CA LEU A 52 -14.30 -12.91 -11.28
C LEU A 52 -14.96 -13.64 -10.09
N ASP A 53 -14.34 -14.71 -9.60
CA ASP A 53 -14.61 -15.26 -8.25
C ASP A 53 -13.79 -14.47 -7.21
N LEU A 54 -14.46 -13.58 -6.46
CA LEU A 54 -13.82 -12.76 -5.43
C LEU A 54 -13.31 -13.57 -4.22
N ALA A 55 -13.97 -14.67 -3.86
CA ALA A 55 -13.58 -15.48 -2.70
C ALA A 55 -12.33 -16.32 -3.01
N ALA A 56 -12.29 -16.94 -4.19
CA ALA A 56 -11.11 -17.64 -4.67
C ALA A 56 -9.96 -16.67 -4.99
N THR A 57 -10.27 -15.49 -5.57
CA THR A 57 -9.28 -14.42 -5.81
C THR A 57 -8.66 -13.90 -4.52
N ALA A 58 -9.46 -13.58 -3.49
CA ALA A 58 -8.93 -13.13 -2.19
C ALA A 58 -8.00 -14.18 -1.56
N LYS A 59 -8.41 -15.46 -1.60
CA LYS A 59 -7.58 -16.58 -1.13
C LYS A 59 -6.26 -16.73 -1.90
N ALA A 60 -6.29 -16.62 -3.24
CA ALA A 60 -5.09 -16.69 -4.06
C ALA A 60 -4.16 -15.49 -3.85
N ILE A 61 -4.71 -14.28 -3.79
CA ILE A 61 -3.97 -13.06 -3.44
C ILE A 61 -3.30 -13.24 -2.08
N SER A 62 -4.03 -13.72 -1.06
CA SER A 62 -3.49 -14.00 0.27
C SER A 62 -2.29 -14.96 0.25
N GLN A 63 -2.35 -16.02 -0.57
CA GLN A 63 -1.24 -16.94 -0.79
C GLN A 63 -0.06 -16.27 -1.51
N ILE A 64 -0.31 -15.51 -2.59
CA ILE A 64 0.69 -14.79 -3.40
C ILE A 64 1.43 -13.70 -2.59
N ILE A 65 0.73 -12.99 -1.69
CA ILE A 65 1.32 -11.91 -0.88
C ILE A 65 1.87 -12.38 0.48
N GLY A 66 1.51 -13.59 0.93
CA GLY A 66 1.93 -14.14 2.21
C GLY A 66 1.32 -13.44 3.44
N GLN A 67 0.12 -12.87 3.30
CA GLN A 67 -0.64 -12.20 4.36
C GLN A 67 -2.12 -12.58 4.26
N PRO A 68 -2.86 -12.70 5.38
CA PRO A 68 -4.31 -12.85 5.31
C PRO A 68 -4.94 -11.59 4.68
N THR A 69 -5.69 -11.76 3.61
CA THR A 69 -6.59 -10.70 3.11
C THR A 69 -7.71 -10.48 4.12
N ASP A 70 -8.03 -9.22 4.42
CA ASP A 70 -9.06 -8.88 5.40
C ASP A 70 -10.45 -9.34 4.92
N ALA A 71 -11.02 -10.33 5.62
CA ALA A 71 -12.30 -10.93 5.28
C ALA A 71 -13.48 -9.96 5.41
N SER A 72 -13.33 -8.84 6.13
CA SER A 72 -14.38 -7.82 6.26
C SER A 72 -14.67 -7.10 4.93
N ALA A 73 -13.69 -7.01 4.02
CA ALA A 73 -13.84 -6.35 2.73
C ALA A 73 -14.47 -7.24 1.64
N ALA A 74 -14.48 -8.57 1.82
CA ALA A 74 -14.92 -9.51 0.79
C ALA A 74 -16.43 -9.44 0.51
N ALA A 75 -17.28 -9.53 1.54
CA ALA A 75 -18.73 -9.54 1.38
C ALA A 75 -19.31 -8.22 0.80
N PRO A 76 -18.82 -7.02 1.17
CA PRO A 76 -19.20 -5.77 0.48
C PRO A 76 -18.82 -5.76 -1.00
N ALA A 77 -17.62 -6.26 -1.36
CA ALA A 77 -17.19 -6.33 -2.76
C ALA A 77 -18.02 -7.33 -3.58
N GLU A 78 -18.40 -8.48 -2.98
CA GLU A 78 -19.25 -9.50 -3.60
C GLU A 78 -20.68 -8.99 -3.80
N ALA A 79 -21.24 -8.27 -2.82
CA ALA A 79 -22.53 -7.60 -2.99
C ALA A 79 -22.49 -6.57 -4.14
N MET A 80 -21.42 -5.76 -4.24
CA MET A 80 -21.22 -4.80 -5.31
C MET A 80 -21.12 -5.47 -6.69
N LEU A 81 -20.30 -6.53 -6.82
CA LEU A 81 -20.10 -7.26 -8.06
C LEU A 81 -21.41 -7.89 -8.57
N ASN A 82 -22.22 -8.45 -7.66
CA ASN A 82 -23.53 -9.01 -8.01
C ASN A 82 -24.56 -7.93 -8.42
N VAL A 83 -24.47 -6.70 -7.88
CA VAL A 83 -25.28 -5.56 -8.35
C VAL A 83 -24.86 -5.08 -9.74
N LEU A 84 -23.55 -5.09 -10.05
CA LEU A 84 -23.04 -4.73 -11.38
C LEU A 84 -23.49 -5.75 -12.44
N ARG A 85 -23.21 -7.05 -12.23
CA ARG A 85 -23.70 -8.13 -13.11
C ARG A 85 -25.22 -8.09 -13.28
N GLY A 86 -25.96 -7.85 -12.19
CA GLY A 86 -27.43 -7.70 -12.21
C GLY A 86 -27.96 -6.48 -12.97
N ALA A 87 -27.08 -5.54 -13.36
CA ALA A 87 -27.37 -4.37 -14.18
C ALA A 87 -26.81 -4.48 -15.62
N GLY A 88 -26.32 -5.66 -16.02
CA GLY A 88 -25.65 -5.89 -17.31
C GLY A 88 -24.22 -5.33 -17.38
N ALA A 89 -23.65 -4.89 -16.24
CA ALA A 89 -22.26 -4.44 -16.17
C ALA A 89 -21.32 -5.64 -15.96
N ASN A 90 -21.14 -6.42 -17.03
CA ASN A 90 -20.30 -7.61 -17.04
C ASN A 90 -18.87 -7.29 -17.52
N ASP A 91 -18.67 -6.12 -18.15
CA ASP A 91 -17.37 -5.66 -18.64
C ASP A 91 -16.99 -4.32 -18.02
N VAL A 92 -15.72 -4.16 -17.62
CA VAL A 92 -15.16 -2.87 -17.17
C VAL A 92 -13.94 -2.51 -17.99
N TYR A 93 -14.04 -1.42 -18.73
CA TYR A 93 -12.95 -0.86 -19.53
C TYR A 93 -12.30 0.31 -18.80
N VAL A 94 -10.99 0.49 -18.95
CA VAL A 94 -10.19 1.47 -18.17
C VAL A 94 -9.08 2.07 -19.04
N THR A 95 -9.08 3.39 -19.22
CA THR A 95 -8.09 4.05 -20.10
C THR A 95 -7.30 5.14 -19.39
N VAL A 96 -6.04 5.27 -19.77
CA VAL A 96 -5.10 6.31 -19.34
C VAL A 96 -4.71 7.12 -20.57
N PRO A 97 -5.35 8.28 -20.78
CA PRO A 97 -4.86 9.31 -21.68
C PRO A 97 -3.53 9.87 -21.19
N GLY A 98 -2.61 10.18 -22.11
CA GLY A 98 -1.34 10.83 -21.80
C GLY A 98 -1.52 12.13 -21.00
N ARG A 99 -2.56 12.93 -21.33
CA ARG A 99 -2.89 14.16 -20.56
C ARG A 99 -3.27 13.90 -19.09
N ALA A 100 -3.87 12.74 -18.79
CA ALA A 100 -4.32 12.39 -17.44
C ALA A 100 -3.19 11.76 -16.59
N LEU A 101 -2.20 11.13 -17.23
CA LEU A 101 -1.08 10.43 -16.59
C LEU A 101 -0.25 11.35 -15.67
N LEU A 102 -0.10 12.63 -16.02
CA LEU A 102 0.57 13.65 -15.18
C LEU A 102 -0.20 14.00 -13.90
N GLN A 103 -1.51 13.78 -13.86
CA GLN A 103 -2.38 14.06 -12.71
C GLN A 103 -2.83 12.79 -11.98
N GLY A 104 -2.43 11.60 -12.43
CA GLY A 104 -2.88 10.32 -11.88
C GLY A 104 -4.34 9.96 -12.23
N GLY A 105 -4.93 10.62 -13.22
CA GLY A 105 -6.29 10.37 -13.65
C GLY A 105 -6.41 9.12 -14.53
N VAL A 106 -7.45 8.32 -14.30
CA VAL A 106 -7.88 7.22 -15.16
C VAL A 106 -9.32 7.44 -15.58
N CYS A 107 -9.70 6.94 -16.77
CA CYS A 107 -11.09 6.85 -17.19
C CYS A 107 -11.56 5.41 -17.01
N LEU A 108 -12.75 5.20 -16.45
CA LEU A 108 -13.46 3.91 -16.44
C LEU A 108 -14.65 4.04 -17.40
N VAL A 109 -14.95 3.00 -18.19
CA VAL A 109 -16.17 2.89 -18.99
C VAL A 109 -16.78 1.52 -18.75
N ILE A 110 -18.05 1.53 -18.34
CA ILE A 110 -18.78 0.35 -17.88
C ILE A 110 -20.05 0.23 -18.73
N PRO A 111 -20.02 -0.54 -19.84
CA PRO A 111 -21.23 -0.89 -20.59
C PRO A 111 -22.25 -1.55 -19.68
N CYS A 112 -23.52 -1.21 -19.82
CA CYS A 112 -24.58 -1.75 -18.97
C CYS A 112 -25.99 -1.50 -19.53
N ASP A 113 -26.90 -2.42 -19.21
CA ASP A 113 -28.34 -2.30 -19.52
C ASP A 113 -29.04 -1.28 -18.60
N ASN A 114 -28.49 -1.00 -17.41
CA ASN A 114 -29.06 -0.09 -16.43
C ASN A 114 -28.02 0.90 -15.87
N GLN A 115 -27.83 1.99 -16.59
CA GLN A 115 -26.88 3.06 -16.25
C GLN A 115 -27.21 3.75 -14.91
N GLN A 116 -28.46 3.70 -14.42
CA GLN A 116 -28.83 4.31 -13.14
C GLN A 116 -28.31 3.48 -11.95
N VAL A 117 -28.49 2.16 -11.98
CA VAL A 117 -28.01 1.25 -10.92
C VAL A 117 -26.47 1.26 -10.88
N VAL A 118 -25.82 1.20 -12.05
CA VAL A 118 -24.34 1.26 -12.13
C VAL A 118 -23.83 2.61 -11.63
N GLN A 119 -24.42 3.75 -12.04
CA GLN A 119 -24.01 5.06 -11.55
C GLN A 119 -24.17 5.19 -10.03
N GLN A 120 -25.27 4.72 -9.44
CA GLN A 120 -25.48 4.76 -7.98
C GLN A 120 -24.46 3.90 -7.23
N THR A 121 -24.15 2.71 -7.76
CA THR A 121 -23.16 1.78 -7.21
C THR A 121 -21.76 2.40 -7.20
N VAL A 122 -21.33 2.94 -8.34
CA VAL A 122 -20.03 3.63 -8.49
C VAL A 122 -19.96 4.90 -7.64
N SER A 123 -21.03 5.70 -7.58
CA SER A 123 -21.10 6.92 -6.76
C SER A 123 -21.03 6.64 -5.26
N SER A 124 -21.50 5.46 -4.83
CA SER A 124 -21.37 5.01 -3.44
C SER A 124 -19.90 4.72 -3.11
N PHE A 125 -19.17 4.10 -4.04
CA PHE A 125 -17.75 3.76 -3.88
C PHE A 125 -16.82 4.98 -3.99
N SER A 126 -17.14 6.01 -4.77
CA SER A 126 -16.30 7.23 -4.86
C SER A 126 -16.14 7.97 -3.52
N ASN A 127 -17.03 7.75 -2.54
CA ASN A 127 -16.88 8.28 -1.18
C ASN A 127 -15.77 7.59 -0.35
N LEU A 128 -15.28 6.43 -0.81
CA LEU A 128 -14.15 5.70 -0.21
C LEU A 128 -12.81 6.08 -0.85
N VAL A 129 -12.83 6.80 -1.98
CA VAL A 129 -11.64 7.30 -2.67
C VAL A 129 -11.26 8.67 -2.07
N PRO A 130 -9.97 8.95 -1.77
CA PRO A 130 -9.57 10.26 -1.27
C PRO A 130 -9.95 11.40 -2.22
N GLN A 131 -10.61 12.45 -1.70
CA GLN A 131 -11.10 13.61 -2.47
C GLN A 131 -9.99 14.51 -3.07
N THR A 132 -8.74 14.04 -3.14
CA THR A 132 -7.62 14.71 -3.81
C THR A 132 -7.69 14.68 -5.34
N PHE A 133 -8.65 13.95 -5.92
CA PHE A 133 -8.84 13.82 -7.36
C PHE A 133 -10.29 14.16 -7.76
N ASP A 134 -10.48 15.17 -8.61
CA ASP A 134 -11.81 15.58 -9.12
C ASP A 134 -12.23 14.67 -10.29
N PHE A 135 -13.14 13.74 -10.02
CA PHE A 135 -13.73 12.82 -10.99
C PHE A 135 -15.21 13.15 -11.25
N ARG A 136 -15.68 12.86 -12.47
CA ARG A 136 -17.09 12.95 -12.86
C ARG A 136 -17.59 11.57 -13.26
N ILE A 137 -18.80 11.25 -12.81
CA ILE A 137 -19.53 10.05 -13.21
C ILE A 137 -20.64 10.50 -14.17
N LEU A 138 -20.67 9.90 -15.35
CA LEU A 138 -21.45 10.32 -16.50
C LEU A 138 -22.22 9.12 -17.06
N GLN A 139 -23.35 9.38 -17.71
CA GLN A 139 -24.10 8.38 -18.48
C GLN A 139 -23.93 8.66 -19.97
N THR A 140 -23.83 7.59 -20.76
CA THR A 140 -23.94 7.59 -22.22
C THR A 140 -25.05 6.61 -22.63
N ASP A 141 -25.37 6.56 -23.93
CA ASP A 141 -26.45 5.73 -24.49
C ASP A 141 -26.37 4.25 -24.09
N SER A 142 -25.18 3.72 -23.78
CA SER A 142 -24.93 2.30 -23.47
C SER A 142 -23.97 2.04 -22.30
N ALA A 143 -23.47 3.07 -21.61
CA ALA A 143 -22.47 2.90 -20.56
C ALA A 143 -22.54 3.96 -19.45
N VAL A 144 -21.92 3.64 -18.30
CA VAL A 144 -21.50 4.62 -17.29
C VAL A 144 -20.01 4.89 -17.45
N VAL A 145 -19.63 6.16 -17.45
CA VAL A 145 -18.23 6.60 -17.54
C VAL A 145 -17.82 7.27 -16.24
N VAL A 146 -16.63 6.97 -15.73
CA VAL A 146 -15.95 7.74 -14.69
C VAL A 146 -14.71 8.35 -15.30
N CYS A 147 -14.55 9.67 -15.29
CA CYS A 147 -13.37 10.32 -15.88
C CYS A 147 -12.90 11.51 -15.03
N PRO A 148 -11.63 11.97 -15.16
CA PRO A 148 -11.21 13.23 -14.56
C PRO A 148 -12.13 14.36 -15.01
N ALA A 149 -12.45 15.31 -14.13
CA ALA A 149 -13.48 16.32 -14.43
C ALA A 149 -13.14 17.20 -15.65
N MET A 150 -11.86 17.45 -15.88
CA MET A 150 -11.32 18.14 -17.07
C MET A 150 -11.62 17.44 -18.41
N MET A 151 -12.01 16.15 -18.39
CA MET A 151 -12.34 15.34 -19.56
C MET A 151 -13.85 15.11 -19.75
N ALA A 152 -14.71 15.60 -18.84
CA ALA A 152 -16.13 15.25 -18.87
C ALA A 152 -16.82 15.66 -20.19
N THR A 153 -16.40 16.78 -20.79
CA THR A 153 -16.86 17.27 -22.10
C THR A 153 -16.56 16.34 -23.26
N GLU A 154 -15.50 15.53 -23.18
CA GLU A 154 -15.12 14.53 -24.19
C GLU A 154 -16.12 13.36 -24.20
N PHE A 155 -16.79 13.13 -23.07
CA PHE A 155 -17.84 12.12 -22.90
C PHE A 155 -19.26 12.68 -23.10
N GLN A 156 -19.56 13.90 -22.66
CA GLN A 156 -20.89 14.56 -22.67
C GLN A 156 -21.37 15.09 -24.05
N GLY A 157 -21.22 14.33 -25.13
CA GLY A 157 -21.66 14.73 -26.47
C GLY A 157 -22.85 13.91 -26.98
N GLU A 158 -23.99 14.58 -27.22
CA GLU A 158 -25.14 13.99 -27.94
C GLU A 158 -24.78 13.75 -29.42
N GLY A 159 -24.96 12.51 -29.91
CA GLY A 159 -25.18 12.23 -31.34
C GLY A 159 -23.97 12.27 -32.30
N ALA A 160 -23.72 11.11 -32.92
CA ALA A 160 -23.29 10.93 -34.31
C ALA A 160 -21.92 11.41 -34.85
N ASP A 161 -21.16 12.36 -34.26
CA ASP A 161 -19.83 12.78 -34.80
C ASP A 161 -18.64 12.58 -33.84
N LYS A 162 -18.78 11.70 -32.83
CA LYS A 162 -17.60 11.06 -32.20
C LYS A 162 -17.05 9.99 -33.14
N ARG A 163 -16.28 10.43 -34.13
CA ARG A 163 -15.63 9.53 -35.10
C ARG A 163 -14.81 8.47 -34.35
N PRO A 164 -14.91 7.18 -34.73
CA PRO A 164 -14.05 6.14 -34.16
C PRO A 164 -12.59 6.58 -34.24
N VAL A 165 -11.93 6.66 -33.08
CA VAL A 165 -10.51 6.95 -33.07
C VAL A 165 -9.81 5.72 -33.63
N ASN A 166 -9.18 5.86 -34.80
CA ASN A 166 -8.38 4.80 -35.40
C ASN A 166 -7.05 4.67 -34.65
N ARG A 167 -7.14 4.18 -33.40
CA ARG A 167 -6.08 3.47 -32.71
C ARG A 167 -6.38 1.96 -32.81
N PRO A 168 -6.27 1.33 -34.00
CA PRO A 168 -6.51 -0.10 -34.11
C PRO A 168 -5.52 -0.86 -33.21
N GLU A 169 -4.40 -0.22 -32.85
CA GLU A 169 -3.53 -0.58 -31.73
C GLU A 169 -4.16 -0.55 -30.34
N PHE A 170 -5.46 -0.82 -30.21
CA PHE A 170 -6.03 -1.41 -29.00
C PHE A 170 -6.76 -2.75 -29.24
N ASP A 171 -7.33 -3.01 -30.43
CA ASP A 171 -8.18 -4.19 -30.65
C ASP A 171 -7.44 -5.54 -30.65
N ALA A 172 -6.37 -5.75 -31.44
CA ALA A 172 -5.88 -7.13 -31.63
C ALA A 172 -4.86 -7.65 -30.62
N GLY A 173 -4.49 -6.91 -29.58
CA GLY A 173 -3.77 -7.49 -28.44
C GLY A 173 -4.75 -7.86 -27.32
N LEU A 174 -5.93 -7.23 -27.27
CA LEU A 174 -7.09 -7.86 -26.63
C LEU A 174 -7.37 -9.21 -27.32
N LYS A 175 -7.30 -9.24 -28.66
CA LYS A 175 -7.42 -10.48 -29.43
C LYS A 175 -6.28 -11.47 -29.18
N THR A 176 -5.02 -11.04 -29.11
CA THR A 176 -3.88 -11.90 -28.77
C THR A 176 -4.01 -12.49 -27.37
N MET A 177 -4.50 -11.70 -26.42
CA MET A 177 -4.70 -12.10 -25.02
C MET A 177 -6.12 -12.64 -24.74
N SER A 178 -6.94 -12.89 -25.76
CA SER A 178 -8.38 -13.23 -25.62
C SER A 178 -8.67 -14.57 -24.93
N SER A 179 -7.66 -15.40 -24.72
CA SER A 179 -7.71 -16.58 -23.83
C SER A 179 -7.85 -16.21 -22.35
N PHE A 180 -7.34 -15.06 -21.94
CA PHE A 180 -7.29 -14.60 -20.55
C PHE A 180 -8.50 -13.74 -20.18
N ALA A 181 -9.00 -13.92 -18.96
CA ALA A 181 -10.14 -13.18 -18.41
C ALA A 181 -9.86 -11.68 -18.18
N ASN A 182 -8.59 -11.36 -17.93
CA ASN A 182 -8.08 -10.01 -17.69
C ASN A 182 -6.71 -9.92 -18.35
N GLN A 183 -6.27 -8.72 -18.67
CA GLN A 183 -5.15 -8.48 -19.59
C GLN A 183 -4.49 -7.15 -19.18
N ILE A 184 -3.29 -6.73 -19.58
CA ILE A 184 -2.77 -5.34 -19.40
C ILE A 184 -1.90 -5.05 -20.62
N VAL A 185 -2.23 -4.03 -21.41
CA VAL A 185 -1.40 -3.68 -22.58
C VAL A 185 -1.26 -2.18 -22.73
N ILE A 186 -0.03 -1.80 -23.05
CA ILE A 186 0.45 -0.43 -23.09
C ILE A 186 0.91 -0.12 -24.52
N SER A 187 0.42 1.00 -25.05
CA SER A 187 0.88 1.58 -26.31
C SER A 187 2.10 2.47 -26.05
N LEU A 188 3.19 2.23 -26.79
CA LEU A 188 4.35 3.12 -26.82
C LEU A 188 4.63 3.53 -28.28
N PRO A 189 3.85 4.48 -28.85
CA PRO A 189 4.11 5.03 -30.19
C PRO A 189 5.44 5.80 -30.22
N GLU A 190 5.97 6.09 -31.41
CA GLU A 190 7.35 6.56 -31.57
C GLU A 190 7.65 7.92 -30.92
N ASP A 191 6.70 8.85 -30.96
CA ASP A 191 6.76 10.13 -30.25
C ASP A 191 6.87 9.92 -28.73
N ILE A 192 5.99 9.10 -28.15
CA ILE A 192 6.02 8.74 -26.73
C ILE A 192 7.34 8.03 -26.38
N ARG A 193 7.82 7.06 -27.17
CA ARG A 193 9.12 6.39 -26.93
C ARG A 193 10.26 7.39 -26.90
N ASN A 194 10.29 8.35 -27.83
CA ASN A 194 11.30 9.39 -27.90
C ASN A 194 11.24 10.35 -26.69
N GLU A 195 10.06 10.74 -26.22
CA GLU A 195 9.91 11.54 -24.99
C GLU A 195 10.35 10.77 -23.74
N LEU A 196 9.89 9.52 -23.57
CA LEU A 196 10.28 8.66 -22.45
C LEU A 196 11.79 8.39 -22.46
N ALA A 197 12.42 8.20 -23.64
CA ALA A 197 13.87 8.02 -23.76
C ALA A 197 14.69 9.26 -23.37
N VAL A 198 14.08 10.47 -23.30
CA VAL A 198 14.72 11.69 -22.77
C VAL A 198 14.41 11.88 -21.28
N LEU A 199 13.20 11.54 -20.83
CA LEU A 199 12.73 11.74 -19.46
C LEU A 199 13.13 10.63 -18.48
N TRP A 200 13.41 9.42 -18.97
CA TRP A 200 13.70 8.24 -18.15
C TRP A 200 15.21 8.08 -17.95
N PRO A 201 15.67 7.78 -16.73
CA PRO A 201 17.10 7.66 -16.44
C PRO A 201 17.65 6.33 -16.94
N GLU A 202 18.94 6.31 -17.28
CA GLU A 202 19.63 5.08 -17.69
C GLU A 202 19.73 4.04 -16.54
N LYS A 203 19.49 4.44 -15.29
CA LYS A 203 19.50 3.60 -14.07
C LYS A 203 18.48 4.11 -13.05
N LEU A 204 17.89 3.22 -12.24
CA LEU A 204 16.86 3.61 -11.26
C LEU A 204 17.39 4.39 -10.03
N GLY A 205 18.67 4.23 -9.68
CA GLY A 205 19.32 4.92 -8.56
C GLY A 205 20.74 4.39 -8.30
N SER A 206 21.38 4.88 -7.23
CA SER A 206 22.63 4.30 -6.71
C SER A 206 22.42 2.93 -6.06
N ASP A 207 21.25 2.73 -5.46
CA ASP A 207 20.94 1.62 -4.57
C ASP A 207 20.09 0.54 -5.28
N ASP A 208 19.96 0.63 -6.61
CA ASP A 208 19.22 -0.32 -7.44
C ASP A 208 20.02 -1.63 -7.62
N PRO A 209 19.57 -2.77 -7.07
CA PRO A 209 20.27 -4.05 -7.20
C PRO A 209 20.12 -4.70 -8.57
N THR A 210 19.23 -4.20 -9.45
CA THR A 210 19.00 -4.78 -10.79
C THR A 210 19.96 -4.23 -11.84
N GLY A 211 20.29 -2.94 -11.77
CA GLY A 211 20.98 -2.22 -12.84
C GLY A 211 20.16 -2.16 -14.13
N ILE A 212 18.82 -2.19 -14.02
CA ILE A 212 17.91 -2.04 -15.16
C ILE A 212 18.00 -0.60 -15.70
N SER A 213 17.83 -0.50 -17.01
CA SER A 213 17.78 0.76 -17.74
C SER A 213 16.38 0.93 -18.34
N PRO A 214 15.44 1.59 -17.63
CA PRO A 214 14.12 1.87 -18.15
C PRO A 214 14.17 2.63 -19.47
N GLN A 215 15.14 3.56 -19.60
CA GLN A 215 15.40 4.33 -20.82
C GLN A 215 15.63 3.43 -22.05
N ARG A 216 16.46 2.38 -21.91
CA ARG A 216 16.73 1.42 -23.00
C ARG A 216 15.52 0.56 -23.31
N PHE A 217 14.80 0.09 -22.28
CA PHE A 217 13.57 -0.68 -22.46
C PHE A 217 12.51 0.13 -23.23
N ALA A 218 12.27 1.39 -22.85
CA ALA A 218 11.28 2.26 -23.50
C ALA A 218 11.68 2.70 -24.91
N ALA A 219 12.98 2.81 -25.21
CA ALA A 219 13.45 3.10 -26.57
C ALA A 219 13.13 1.96 -27.56
N SER A 220 13.17 0.70 -27.10
CA SER A 220 12.96 -0.49 -27.94
C SER A 220 11.52 -1.00 -27.96
N ALA A 221 10.82 -1.02 -26.81
CA ALA A 221 9.46 -1.56 -26.68
C ALA A 221 8.41 -0.69 -27.38
N ARG A 222 7.79 -1.20 -28.45
CA ARG A 222 6.65 -0.58 -29.16
C ARG A 222 5.34 -0.81 -28.41
N SER A 223 5.18 -1.99 -27.83
CA SER A 223 4.05 -2.33 -26.97
C SER A 223 4.48 -3.29 -25.87
N VAL A 224 3.70 -3.33 -24.79
CA VAL A 224 3.83 -4.34 -23.73
C VAL A 224 2.46 -4.95 -23.57
N LEU A 225 2.22 -6.16 -24.07
CA LEU A 225 1.04 -6.97 -23.80
C LEU A 225 1.17 -7.76 -22.49
N ILE A 226 0.05 -8.09 -21.84
CA ILE A 226 -0.09 -8.92 -20.64
C ILE A 226 -1.47 -9.59 -20.69
N GLY A 227 -1.57 -10.83 -20.22
CA GLY A 227 -2.78 -11.61 -20.00
C GLY A 227 -2.72 -12.27 -18.62
N TRP A 228 -3.83 -12.34 -17.88
CA TRP A 228 -3.95 -13.21 -16.71
C TRP A 228 -5.38 -13.71 -16.45
N SER A 229 -5.44 -14.95 -15.96
CA SER A 229 -6.65 -15.54 -15.40
C SER A 229 -6.53 -15.60 -13.88
N LEU A 230 -7.64 -15.34 -13.21
CA LEU A 230 -7.79 -15.50 -11.76
C LEU A 230 -8.33 -16.92 -11.47
N PRO A 231 -8.31 -17.40 -10.21
CA PRO A 231 -8.66 -18.79 -9.89
C PRO A 231 -10.05 -19.20 -10.44
N PRO A 232 -10.24 -20.47 -10.85
CA PRO A 232 -9.44 -21.64 -10.46
C PRO A 232 -8.11 -21.82 -11.22
N GLU A 233 -7.95 -21.27 -12.42
CA GLU A 233 -6.74 -21.40 -13.23
C GLU A 233 -5.93 -20.10 -13.22
N LEU A 234 -4.93 -20.06 -12.33
CA LEU A 234 -3.95 -18.97 -12.24
C LEU A 234 -2.87 -19.14 -13.31
N ASP A 235 -3.00 -18.37 -14.37
CA ASP A 235 -2.00 -18.27 -15.44
C ASP A 235 -1.75 -16.79 -15.79
N PHE A 236 -0.54 -16.49 -16.26
CA PHE A 236 -0.10 -15.16 -16.67
C PHE A 236 0.88 -15.25 -17.83
N GLU A 237 0.64 -14.40 -18.83
CA GLU A 237 1.56 -14.13 -19.93
C GLU A 237 1.83 -12.63 -20.02
N ALA A 238 3.00 -12.26 -20.51
CA ALA A 238 3.29 -10.92 -21.02
C ALA A 238 4.13 -11.01 -22.29
N GLN A 239 3.91 -10.10 -23.24
CA GLN A 239 4.64 -10.02 -24.50
C GLN A 239 5.15 -8.60 -24.71
N VAL A 240 6.44 -8.37 -24.85
CA VAL A 240 6.97 -7.04 -25.23
C VAL A 240 7.28 -7.05 -26.72
N GLN A 241 6.40 -6.46 -27.53
CA GLN A 241 6.67 -6.24 -28.95
C GLN A 241 7.66 -5.07 -29.07
N ALA A 242 8.81 -5.29 -29.68
CA ALA A 242 9.80 -4.27 -29.91
C ALA A 242 9.55 -3.52 -31.23
N SER A 243 10.47 -2.62 -31.58
CA SER A 243 10.50 -1.96 -32.88
C SER A 243 11.17 -2.83 -33.97
N ASP A 244 12.01 -3.78 -33.56
CA ASP A 244 12.75 -4.73 -34.39
C ASP A 244 13.35 -5.87 -33.52
N PRO A 245 13.88 -6.96 -34.10
CA PRO A 245 14.48 -8.08 -33.34
C PRO A 245 15.70 -7.74 -32.48
N GLN A 246 16.49 -6.71 -32.82
CA GLN A 246 17.58 -6.23 -31.96
C GLN A 246 17.01 -5.46 -30.75
N GLY A 247 15.94 -4.70 -30.94
CA GLY A 247 15.14 -4.12 -29.87
C GLY A 247 14.53 -5.18 -28.95
N ALA A 248 14.07 -6.31 -29.48
CA ALA A 248 13.55 -7.42 -28.67
C ALA A 248 14.64 -8.03 -27.77
N GLN A 249 15.84 -8.24 -28.31
CA GLN A 249 17.01 -8.66 -27.53
C GLN A 249 17.42 -7.62 -26.47
N ALA A 250 17.25 -6.32 -26.73
CA ALA A 250 17.49 -5.28 -25.73
C ALA A 250 16.43 -5.30 -24.60
N CYS A 251 15.15 -5.47 -24.94
CA CYS A 251 14.07 -5.63 -23.96
C CYS A 251 14.27 -6.89 -23.09
N GLU A 252 14.63 -8.03 -23.67
CA GLU A 252 14.99 -9.25 -22.95
C GLU A 252 16.10 -8.99 -21.93
N GLN A 253 17.21 -8.37 -22.35
CA GLN A 253 18.36 -8.13 -21.48
C GLN A 253 18.04 -7.23 -20.28
N GLU A 254 17.11 -6.29 -20.44
CA GLU A 254 16.64 -5.43 -19.34
C GLU A 254 15.66 -6.18 -18.42
N LEU A 255 14.74 -6.98 -18.96
CA LEU A 255 13.80 -7.81 -18.18
C LEU A 255 14.52 -8.91 -17.38
N SER A 256 15.49 -9.60 -18.00
CA SER A 256 16.32 -10.63 -17.36
C SER A 256 17.25 -10.08 -16.27
N LYS A 257 17.39 -8.75 -16.10
CA LYS A 257 18.00 -8.16 -14.90
C LYS A 257 17.06 -8.22 -13.69
N LEU A 258 15.75 -8.01 -13.88
CA LEU A 258 14.76 -8.11 -12.79
C LEU A 258 14.75 -9.52 -12.20
N LEU A 259 14.83 -10.55 -13.05
CA LEU A 259 14.85 -11.95 -12.63
C LEU A 259 16.12 -12.35 -11.85
N LYS A 260 17.20 -11.54 -11.86
CA LYS A 260 18.39 -11.77 -11.02
C LYS A 260 18.14 -11.53 -9.53
N LEU A 261 17.09 -10.79 -9.18
CA LEU A 261 16.67 -10.63 -7.77
C LEU A 261 16.03 -11.89 -7.19
N ILE A 262 15.57 -12.81 -8.04
CA ILE A 262 15.02 -14.11 -7.63
C ILE A 262 16.21 -15.08 -7.47
N PRO A 263 16.48 -15.65 -6.27
CA PRO A 263 17.47 -16.70 -6.07
C PRO A 263 17.39 -17.83 -7.10
N PRO A 264 18.51 -18.46 -7.49
CA PRO A 264 18.53 -19.49 -8.54
C PRO A 264 17.83 -20.78 -8.11
N GLU A 265 17.56 -20.98 -6.81
CA GLU A 265 16.77 -22.12 -6.32
C GLU A 265 15.24 -21.93 -6.48
N MET A 266 14.76 -20.70 -6.70
CA MET A 266 13.32 -20.40 -6.76
C MET A 266 12.79 -20.36 -8.20
N PRO A 267 11.50 -20.72 -8.43
CA PRO A 267 10.91 -20.76 -9.76
C PRO A 267 10.81 -19.35 -10.35
N ARG A 268 11.38 -19.19 -11.54
CA ARG A 268 11.38 -17.92 -12.29
C ARG A 268 10.36 -17.98 -13.45
N PRO A 269 9.71 -16.86 -13.80
CA PRO A 269 9.06 -16.69 -15.09
C PRO A 269 10.01 -17.08 -16.24
N SER A 270 9.49 -17.78 -17.24
CA SER A 270 10.28 -18.10 -18.45
C SER A 270 10.20 -16.94 -19.43
N ILE A 271 11.35 -16.36 -19.78
CA ILE A 271 11.48 -15.36 -20.84
C ILE A 271 12.02 -16.02 -22.11
N ARG A 272 11.48 -15.65 -23.28
CA ARG A 272 11.94 -16.04 -24.62
C ARG A 272 11.87 -14.84 -25.56
N VAL A 273 12.56 -14.93 -26.70
CA VAL A 273 12.42 -13.96 -27.80
C VAL A 273 12.05 -14.72 -29.06
N GLU A 274 10.96 -14.30 -29.70
CA GLU A 274 10.45 -14.85 -30.95
C GLU A 274 10.26 -13.66 -31.92
N ASP A 275 11.07 -13.63 -32.98
CA ASP A 275 11.26 -12.50 -33.90
C ASP A 275 11.48 -11.13 -33.21
N ASP A 276 10.49 -10.24 -33.23
CA ASP A 276 10.53 -8.90 -32.61
C ASP A 276 9.88 -8.85 -31.21
N THR A 277 9.44 -9.99 -30.68
CA THR A 277 8.59 -10.06 -29.50
C THR A 277 9.23 -10.87 -28.37
N VAL A 278 9.23 -10.29 -27.16
CA VAL A 278 9.74 -10.96 -25.94
C VAL A 278 8.59 -11.58 -25.17
N LEU A 279 8.49 -12.91 -25.16
CA LEU A 279 7.45 -13.65 -24.42
C LEU A 279 7.89 -13.90 -22.97
N ILE A 280 6.98 -13.72 -22.02
CA ILE A 280 7.16 -13.95 -20.59
C ILE A 280 5.97 -14.78 -20.09
N GLN A 281 6.19 -15.96 -19.51
CA GLN A 281 5.12 -16.82 -18.99
C GLN A 281 5.36 -17.19 -17.52
N ALA A 282 4.30 -17.13 -16.70
CA ALA A 282 4.36 -17.38 -15.26
C ALA A 282 3.07 -18.01 -14.71
N ASP A 283 3.17 -19.27 -14.25
CA ASP A 283 2.18 -19.89 -13.38
C ASP A 283 2.13 -19.25 -11.98
N ALA A 284 1.15 -19.66 -11.17
CA ALA A 284 0.96 -19.21 -9.79
C ALA A 284 2.22 -19.20 -8.91
N GLU A 285 3.13 -20.18 -9.05
CA GLU A 285 4.32 -20.31 -8.20
C GLU A 285 5.41 -19.31 -8.62
N LYS A 286 5.59 -19.14 -9.94
CA LYS A 286 6.46 -18.11 -10.53
C LYS A 286 5.93 -16.71 -10.22
N LEU A 287 4.61 -16.49 -10.25
CA LEU A 287 3.98 -15.23 -9.87
C LEU A 287 4.19 -14.89 -8.39
N GLN A 288 3.93 -15.84 -7.47
CA GLN A 288 4.18 -15.65 -6.04
C GLN A 288 5.62 -15.22 -5.76
N THR A 289 6.57 -15.87 -6.44
CA THR A 289 8.00 -15.57 -6.37
C THR A 289 8.33 -14.17 -6.92
N LEU A 290 7.84 -13.85 -8.12
CA LEU A 290 8.03 -12.56 -8.78
C LEU A 290 7.49 -11.40 -7.93
N PHE A 291 6.23 -11.49 -7.48
CA PHE A 291 5.61 -10.46 -6.66
C PHE A 291 6.27 -10.31 -5.29
N THR A 292 6.65 -11.41 -4.63
CA THR A 292 7.26 -11.34 -3.29
C THR A 292 8.68 -10.76 -3.33
N THR A 293 9.45 -11.02 -4.38
CA THR A 293 10.76 -10.39 -4.60
C THR A 293 10.62 -8.93 -5.05
N LEU A 294 9.90 -8.64 -6.15
CA LEU A 294 9.88 -7.30 -6.75
C LEU A 294 9.11 -6.27 -5.91
N LEU A 295 8.05 -6.67 -5.20
CA LEU A 295 7.31 -5.76 -4.32
C LEU A 295 7.96 -5.59 -2.94
N GLN A 296 9.06 -6.29 -2.62
CA GLN A 296 9.65 -6.25 -1.27
C GLN A 296 9.99 -4.83 -0.77
N PRO A 297 10.56 -3.90 -1.59
CA PRO A 297 10.79 -2.52 -1.17
C PRO A 297 9.49 -1.76 -0.89
N ALA A 298 8.46 -1.95 -1.72
CA ALA A 298 7.15 -1.33 -1.55
C ALA A 298 6.42 -1.87 -0.30
N ARG A 299 6.48 -3.18 -0.06
CA ARG A 299 5.96 -3.82 1.17
C ARG A 299 6.63 -3.23 2.42
N ARG A 300 7.97 -3.10 2.45
CA ARG A 300 8.69 -2.46 3.56
C ARG A 300 8.28 -0.99 3.77
N GLY A 301 8.14 -0.22 2.68
CA GLY A 301 7.67 1.17 2.75
C GLY A 301 6.26 1.30 3.31
N ALA A 302 5.32 0.46 2.86
CA ALA A 302 3.96 0.42 3.37
C ALA A 302 3.90 0.00 4.86
N GLN A 303 4.66 -1.03 5.26
CA GLN A 303 4.78 -1.46 6.65
C GLN A 303 5.33 -0.35 7.56
N GLN A 304 6.35 0.38 7.11
CA GLN A 304 6.89 1.53 7.84
C GLN A 304 5.87 2.67 7.95
N GLN A 305 5.16 3.00 6.86
CA GLN A 305 4.13 4.04 6.88
C GLN A 305 2.95 3.68 7.80
N GLN A 306 2.51 2.42 7.81
CA GLN A 306 1.47 1.92 8.69
C GLN A 306 1.95 1.91 10.15
N SER A 307 3.19 1.50 10.42
CA SER A 307 3.83 1.62 11.75
C SER A 307 3.82 3.08 12.25
N MET A 308 4.21 4.04 11.41
CA MET A 308 4.16 5.47 11.75
C MET A 308 2.73 5.98 11.99
N ASN A 309 1.74 5.44 11.26
CA ASN A 309 0.33 5.78 11.47
C ASN A 309 -0.23 5.22 12.78
N ASN A 310 0.12 3.98 13.15
CA ASN A 310 -0.21 3.41 14.46
C ASN A 310 0.37 4.28 15.60
N PHE A 311 1.62 4.72 15.46
CA PHE A 311 2.26 5.61 16.43
C PHE A 311 1.56 6.98 16.55
N LYS A 312 1.04 7.54 15.45
CA LYS A 312 0.20 8.76 15.48
C LYS A 312 -1.16 8.53 16.15
N GLN A 313 -1.78 7.37 15.97
CA GLN A 313 -3.02 7.01 16.68
C GLN A 313 -2.80 6.90 18.20
N LEU A 314 -1.68 6.30 18.61
CA LEU A 314 -1.28 6.26 20.03
C LEU A 314 -1.03 7.66 20.59
N ALA A 315 -0.39 8.53 19.82
CA ALA A 315 -0.14 9.92 20.20
C ALA A 315 -1.46 10.70 20.37
N LEU A 316 -2.40 10.56 19.43
CA LEU A 316 -3.75 11.13 19.55
C LEU A 316 -4.50 10.59 20.77
N ALA A 317 -4.39 9.29 21.08
CA ALA A 317 -4.98 8.71 22.28
C ALA A 317 -4.33 9.24 23.58
N MET A 318 -3.02 9.50 23.60
CA MET A 318 -2.34 10.15 24.73
C MET A 318 -2.85 11.59 24.95
N HIS A 319 -3.05 12.36 23.88
CA HIS A 319 -3.63 13.71 23.96
C HIS A 319 -5.10 13.67 24.42
N ASN A 320 -5.94 12.80 23.84
CA ASN A 320 -7.34 12.67 24.25
C ASN A 320 -7.48 12.24 25.73
N PHE A 321 -6.58 11.38 26.23
CA PHE A 321 -6.49 11.06 27.65
C PHE A 321 -6.10 12.29 28.49
N HIS A 322 -5.05 13.01 28.07
CA HIS A 322 -4.59 14.23 28.74
C HIS A 322 -5.68 15.31 28.83
N ASP A 323 -6.45 15.52 27.77
CA ASP A 323 -7.46 16.58 27.73
C ASP A 323 -8.71 16.21 28.55
N ASN A 324 -8.97 14.92 28.77
CA ASN A 324 -10.03 14.43 29.66
C ASN A 324 -9.63 14.44 31.15
N TYR A 325 -8.36 14.18 31.48
CA TYR A 325 -7.91 14.01 32.87
C TYR A 325 -6.97 15.11 33.41
N GLY A 326 -6.43 15.97 32.54
CA GLY A 326 -5.44 17.00 32.86
C GLY A 326 -3.99 16.50 32.95
N PHE A 327 -3.73 15.23 32.66
CA PHE A 327 -2.42 14.57 32.75
C PHE A 327 -2.32 13.35 31.82
N PHE A 328 -1.11 13.00 31.37
CA PHE A 328 -0.84 11.80 30.57
C PHE A 328 -1.00 10.52 31.40
N PRO A 329 -1.41 9.39 30.80
CA PRO A 329 -1.60 8.14 31.54
C PRO A 329 -0.28 7.67 32.15
N GLY A 330 -0.30 7.30 33.44
CA GLY A 330 0.83 6.63 34.08
C GLY A 330 1.16 5.30 33.39
N LYS A 331 2.42 4.86 33.52
CA LYS A 331 2.95 3.60 32.95
C LYS A 331 2.04 2.39 33.22
N TYR A 332 1.37 2.40 34.36
CA TYR A 332 0.39 1.42 34.79
C TYR A 332 -0.58 2.00 35.83
N THR A 333 -1.74 1.37 36.00
CA THR A 333 -2.61 1.58 37.17
C THR A 333 -2.05 0.84 38.40
N VAL A 334 -2.44 1.27 39.60
CA VAL A 334 -2.06 0.63 40.87
C VAL A 334 -3.28 0.42 41.77
N ASP A 335 -3.19 -0.56 42.68
CA ASP A 335 -4.18 -0.75 43.74
C ASP A 335 -3.99 0.22 44.92
N THR A 336 -4.85 0.12 45.93
CA THR A 336 -4.80 0.91 47.18
C THR A 336 -3.54 0.66 48.04
N LYS A 337 -2.66 -0.27 47.64
CA LYS A 337 -1.38 -0.58 48.27
C LYS A 337 -0.19 -0.25 47.35
N GLY A 338 -0.42 0.43 46.23
CA GLY A 338 0.61 0.80 45.24
C GLY A 338 1.10 -0.36 44.36
N ARG A 339 0.42 -1.51 44.37
CA ARG A 339 0.82 -2.67 43.54
C ARG A 339 0.37 -2.45 42.09
N PRO A 340 1.24 -2.58 41.08
CA PRO A 340 0.86 -2.43 39.68
C PRO A 340 -0.21 -3.44 39.25
N LEU A 341 -1.20 -2.97 38.48
CA LEU A 341 -2.32 -3.77 38.00
C LEU A 341 -2.27 -3.95 36.47
N LEU A 342 -2.56 -2.88 35.71
CA LEU A 342 -2.72 -2.91 34.25
C LEU A 342 -1.84 -1.87 33.57
N SER A 343 -1.30 -2.19 32.39
CA SER A 343 -0.49 -1.27 31.57
C SER A 343 -1.25 -0.04 31.08
N TRP A 344 -0.54 1.07 30.85
CA TRP A 344 -1.00 2.28 30.14
C TRP A 344 -1.81 1.96 28.87
N ARG A 345 -1.45 0.90 28.15
CA ARG A 345 -2.13 0.44 26.93
C ARG A 345 -3.61 0.11 27.16
N VAL A 346 -3.96 -0.41 28.34
CA VAL A 346 -5.34 -0.69 28.73
C VAL A 346 -6.09 0.62 29.03
N ALA A 347 -5.44 1.59 29.65
CA ALA A 347 -6.01 2.91 29.94
C ALA A 347 -6.30 3.74 28.68
N LEU A 348 -5.60 3.49 27.57
CA LEU A 348 -5.86 4.14 26.27
C LEU A 348 -6.99 3.50 25.43
N LEU A 349 -7.48 2.30 25.77
CA LEU A 349 -8.48 1.60 24.94
C LEU A 349 -9.74 2.42 24.61
N PRO A 350 -10.34 3.22 25.52
CA PRO A 350 -11.49 4.06 25.18
C PRO A 350 -11.19 5.11 24.10
N TYR A 351 -9.93 5.53 23.98
CA TYR A 351 -9.43 6.54 23.04
C TYR A 351 -8.87 5.95 21.74
N LEU A 352 -8.94 4.62 21.59
CA LEU A 352 -8.49 3.84 20.44
C LEU A 352 -9.66 3.05 19.81
N GLU A 353 -10.91 3.50 20.04
CA GLU A 353 -12.17 2.85 19.64
C GLU A 353 -12.41 1.46 20.29
N GLN A 354 -11.56 1.04 21.23
CA GLN A 354 -11.60 -0.26 21.91
C GLN A 354 -12.41 -0.24 23.23
N ALA A 355 -13.38 0.66 23.36
CA ALA A 355 -14.26 0.71 24.53
C ALA A 355 -14.97 -0.64 24.85
N PRO A 356 -15.43 -1.44 23.87
CA PRO A 356 -16.01 -2.77 24.14
C PRO A 356 -15.00 -3.81 24.67
N LEU A 357 -13.70 -3.60 24.46
CA LEU A 357 -12.63 -4.41 25.05
C LEU A 357 -12.26 -3.89 26.44
N TYR A 358 -12.17 -2.56 26.61
CA TYR A 358 -11.94 -1.92 27.91
C TYR A 358 -12.95 -2.39 28.96
N ALA A 359 -14.24 -2.41 28.61
CA ALA A 359 -15.33 -2.86 29.49
C ALA A 359 -15.26 -4.34 29.91
N LYS A 360 -14.36 -5.16 29.31
CA LYS A 360 -14.11 -6.54 29.74
C LYS A 360 -13.08 -6.62 30.87
N PHE A 361 -12.17 -5.66 31.00
CA PHE A 361 -11.14 -5.68 32.03
C PHE A 361 -11.70 -5.36 33.41
N LYS A 362 -11.26 -6.11 34.42
CA LYS A 362 -11.41 -5.69 35.83
C LYS A 362 -10.23 -4.79 36.18
N LEU A 363 -10.52 -3.52 36.43
CA LEU A 363 -9.52 -2.46 36.60
C LEU A 363 -8.83 -2.50 37.99
N ASP A 364 -9.41 -3.24 38.93
CA ASP A 364 -8.95 -3.51 40.29
C ASP A 364 -8.18 -4.84 40.43
N GLU A 365 -8.20 -5.70 39.41
CA GLU A 365 -7.41 -6.93 39.32
C GLU A 365 -6.15 -6.73 38.45
N PRO A 366 -5.05 -7.48 38.72
CA PRO A 366 -3.85 -7.39 37.91
C PRO A 366 -4.03 -8.00 36.50
N TRP A 367 -3.12 -7.66 35.59
CA TRP A 367 -3.07 -8.14 34.20
C TRP A 367 -3.05 -9.67 34.01
N ASP A 368 -2.59 -10.40 35.04
CA ASP A 368 -2.43 -11.86 35.08
C ASP A 368 -3.45 -12.56 36.00
N SER A 369 -4.51 -11.86 36.42
CA SER A 369 -5.65 -12.51 37.08
C SER A 369 -6.35 -13.49 36.13
N GLU A 370 -7.06 -14.48 36.69
CA GLU A 370 -7.85 -15.47 35.93
C GLU A 370 -8.85 -14.80 34.95
N HIS A 371 -9.34 -13.61 35.31
CA HIS A 371 -10.27 -12.82 34.49
C HIS A 371 -9.56 -12.00 33.40
N ASN A 372 -8.45 -11.32 33.75
CA ASN A 372 -7.76 -10.41 32.83
C ASN A 372 -6.80 -11.12 31.86
N LEU A 373 -6.21 -12.25 32.26
CA LEU A 373 -5.20 -12.97 31.48
C LEU A 373 -5.69 -13.41 30.08
N PRO A 374 -6.93 -13.92 29.89
CA PRO A 374 -7.45 -14.26 28.55
C PRO A 374 -7.61 -13.05 27.62
N LEU A 375 -7.84 -11.85 28.18
CA LEU A 375 -8.01 -10.61 27.40
C LEU A 375 -6.71 -10.18 26.70
N ALA A 376 -5.55 -10.66 27.16
CA ALA A 376 -4.27 -10.42 26.49
C ALA A 376 -4.25 -10.90 25.03
N GLN A 377 -5.07 -11.91 24.66
CA GLN A 377 -5.17 -12.40 23.28
C GLN A 377 -5.95 -11.45 22.36
N GLN A 378 -6.81 -10.60 22.89
CA GLN A 378 -7.56 -9.57 22.15
C GLN A 378 -6.73 -8.27 22.04
N MET A 379 -5.48 -8.37 21.60
CA MET A 379 -4.59 -7.22 21.48
C MET A 379 -4.96 -6.36 20.24
N PRO A 380 -5.28 -5.07 20.40
CA PRO A 380 -5.51 -4.18 19.26
C PRO A 380 -4.27 -4.01 18.38
N ASP A 381 -4.43 -4.04 17.06
CA ASP A 381 -3.30 -4.00 16.10
C ASP A 381 -2.47 -2.71 16.15
N VAL A 382 -3.01 -1.62 16.70
CA VAL A 382 -2.24 -0.38 16.97
C VAL A 382 -1.05 -0.61 17.93
N PHE A 383 -1.09 -1.65 18.76
CA PHE A 383 0.02 -2.03 19.65
C PHE A 383 0.97 -3.09 19.04
N ARG A 384 0.71 -3.55 17.82
CA ARG A 384 1.59 -4.45 17.05
C ARG A 384 2.52 -3.64 16.18
N VAL A 385 3.66 -4.22 15.80
CA VAL A 385 4.53 -3.62 14.78
C VAL A 385 4.38 -4.40 13.49
N VAL A 386 4.03 -3.70 12.41
CA VAL A 386 3.66 -4.33 11.15
C VAL A 386 4.83 -5.14 10.60
N GLY A 387 4.60 -6.42 10.29
CA GLY A 387 5.64 -7.35 9.86
C GLY A 387 6.45 -8.00 10.99
N ASP A 388 6.07 -7.83 12.26
CA ASP A 388 6.60 -8.67 13.34
C ASP A 388 5.95 -10.07 13.40
N ASP A 389 6.70 -11.01 13.96
CA ASP A 389 6.42 -12.44 14.11
C ASP A 389 6.12 -12.80 15.57
N LEU A 390 5.73 -11.81 16.38
CA LEU A 390 5.60 -12.00 17.82
C LEU A 390 4.36 -12.86 18.17
N PRO A 391 4.45 -13.72 19.21
CA PRO A 391 3.30 -14.47 19.71
C PRO A 391 2.12 -13.57 20.07
N ALA A 392 0.89 -14.07 19.87
CA ALA A 392 -0.32 -13.31 20.15
C ALA A 392 -0.35 -12.75 21.58
N GLY A 393 -0.75 -11.48 21.70
CA GLY A 393 -0.70 -10.70 22.93
C GLY A 393 0.68 -10.11 23.32
N LYS A 394 1.75 -10.34 22.55
CA LYS A 394 3.05 -9.67 22.76
C LYS A 394 3.14 -8.38 21.95
N SER A 395 3.62 -7.32 22.59
CA SER A 395 3.89 -6.01 21.98
C SER A 395 5.30 -5.54 22.30
N ARG A 396 5.95 -4.94 21.30
CA ARG A 396 7.21 -4.21 21.44
C ARG A 396 7.06 -2.69 21.32
N VAL A 397 5.84 -2.17 21.27
CA VAL A 397 5.55 -0.73 21.39
C VAL A 397 5.59 -0.36 22.87
N ARG A 398 6.60 0.39 23.31
CA ARG A 398 6.90 0.61 24.74
C ARG A 398 7.17 2.08 25.08
N LEU A 399 7.01 2.41 26.36
CA LEU A 399 7.42 3.69 26.94
C LEU A 399 8.88 3.56 27.39
N PRO A 400 9.85 4.28 26.79
CA PRO A 400 11.25 4.23 27.20
C PRO A 400 11.47 4.98 28.52
N VAL A 401 12.13 4.36 29.50
CA VAL A 401 12.31 4.93 30.85
C VAL A 401 13.79 5.16 31.14
N VAL A 402 14.25 6.41 30.95
CA VAL A 402 15.55 6.94 31.44
C VAL A 402 15.32 7.96 32.57
N ALA A 403 16.36 8.33 33.31
CA ALA A 403 16.26 9.43 34.27
C ALA A 403 15.91 10.75 33.55
N GLY A 404 14.91 11.48 34.04
CA GLY A 404 14.44 12.73 33.41
C GLY A 404 13.48 12.54 32.22
N SER A 405 13.11 11.29 31.88
CA SER A 405 12.02 11.03 30.93
C SER A 405 10.64 11.32 31.54
N LEU A 406 9.65 11.53 30.67
CA LEU A 406 8.23 11.71 31.03
C LEU A 406 7.69 10.58 31.92
N TRP A 407 8.31 9.39 31.86
CA TRP A 407 7.90 8.19 32.56
C TRP A 407 8.76 7.87 33.79
N SER A 408 9.62 8.81 34.21
CA SER A 408 10.59 8.61 35.29
C SER A 408 10.08 9.01 36.68
N GLY A 409 10.43 8.18 37.66
CA GLY A 409 10.03 8.31 39.06
C GLY A 409 8.58 7.87 39.33
N ASP A 410 8.21 7.93 40.61
CA ASP A 410 6.89 7.60 41.15
C ASP A 410 6.20 8.87 41.70
N GLY A 411 6.41 10.00 41.00
CA GLY A 411 5.89 11.32 41.36
C GLY A 411 4.44 11.55 40.91
N PRO A 412 3.95 12.80 40.97
CA PRO A 412 2.62 13.14 40.45
C PRO A 412 2.52 12.86 38.93
N PRO A 413 1.30 12.60 38.40
CA PRO A 413 1.09 12.43 36.97
C PRO A 413 1.62 13.61 36.15
N ARG A 414 2.26 13.32 35.01
CA ARG A 414 2.87 14.34 34.16
C ARG A 414 1.86 15.01 33.25
N THR A 415 2.05 16.30 33.04
CA THR A 415 1.23 17.15 32.17
C THR A 415 2.04 17.56 30.94
N ILE A 416 1.38 18.14 29.93
CA ILE A 416 2.09 18.76 28.79
C ILE A 416 3.03 19.92 29.23
N ARG A 417 2.84 20.49 30.43
CA ARG A 417 3.69 21.56 30.99
C ARG A 417 4.98 21.06 31.64
N ASP A 418 5.10 19.76 31.91
CA ASP A 418 6.34 19.14 32.39
C ASP A 418 7.39 19.01 31.26
N ILE A 419 6.98 19.17 30.00
CA ILE A 419 7.83 19.05 28.81
C ILE A 419 8.38 20.43 28.42
N THR A 420 9.44 20.88 29.09
CA THR A 420 10.04 22.20 28.86
C THR A 420 10.97 22.24 27.63
N ASP A 421 11.50 21.10 27.20
CA ASP A 421 12.41 21.01 26.05
C ASP A 421 11.69 21.11 24.69
N GLY A 422 10.35 21.15 24.71
CA GLY A 422 9.48 21.19 23.54
C GLY A 422 8.91 19.83 23.19
N THR A 423 7.60 19.76 22.95
CA THR A 423 6.87 18.53 22.64
C THR A 423 7.38 17.81 21.39
N SER A 424 7.84 18.55 20.38
CA SER A 424 8.49 18.03 19.16
C SER A 424 9.92 17.51 19.38
N ASN A 425 10.48 17.65 20.59
CA ASN A 425 11.82 17.18 20.95
C ASN A 425 11.80 16.01 21.94
N THR A 426 10.64 15.62 22.49
CA THR A 426 10.55 14.55 23.50
C THR A 426 9.82 13.32 22.96
N ILE A 427 10.56 12.23 22.75
CA ILE A 427 10.07 10.89 22.44
C ILE A 427 9.36 10.32 23.66
N TRP A 428 8.08 9.96 23.49
CA TRP A 428 7.28 9.35 24.57
C TRP A 428 6.93 7.87 24.35
N VAL A 429 6.95 7.40 23.10
CA VAL A 429 6.65 6.01 22.73
C VAL A 429 7.67 5.59 21.67
N ALA A 430 8.26 4.41 21.82
CA ALA A 430 9.26 3.90 20.90
C ALA A 430 9.13 2.39 20.67
N THR A 431 9.72 1.93 19.57
CA THR A 431 9.74 0.51 19.19
C THR A 431 10.95 -0.19 19.83
N ALA A 432 10.68 -1.11 20.75
CA ALA A 432 11.68 -1.91 21.43
C ALA A 432 12.18 -3.09 20.55
N PRO A 433 13.41 -3.60 20.78
CA PRO A 433 13.91 -4.81 20.13
C PRO A 433 13.06 -6.03 20.51
N LYS A 434 13.08 -7.09 19.69
CA LYS A 434 12.23 -8.28 19.93
C LYS A 434 12.47 -8.92 21.30
N SER A 435 13.71 -8.88 21.80
CA SER A 435 14.11 -9.36 23.14
C SER A 435 13.45 -8.61 24.30
N ALA A 436 12.94 -7.40 24.06
CA ALA A 436 12.24 -6.57 25.04
C ALA A 436 10.70 -6.58 24.88
N ALA A 437 10.14 -7.46 24.05
CA ALA A 437 8.70 -7.60 23.87
C ALA A 437 8.00 -8.14 25.14
N VAL A 438 6.86 -7.55 25.49
CA VAL A 438 6.09 -7.88 26.71
C VAL A 438 4.64 -8.21 26.38
N THR A 439 3.93 -8.90 27.27
CA THR A 439 2.47 -9.02 27.13
C THR A 439 1.86 -7.61 27.22
N TRP A 440 1.02 -7.19 26.27
CA TRP A 440 0.63 -5.77 26.14
C TRP A 440 -0.13 -5.21 27.35
N THR A 441 -0.85 -6.06 28.08
CA THR A 441 -1.55 -5.73 29.33
C THR A 441 -0.62 -5.60 30.54
N LYS A 442 0.60 -6.16 30.48
CA LYS A 442 1.53 -6.24 31.62
C LYS A 442 2.08 -4.85 32.00
N PRO A 443 2.05 -4.47 33.28
CA PRO A 443 2.70 -3.27 33.80
C PRO A 443 4.24 -3.48 33.86
N ASP A 444 4.92 -3.32 32.72
CA ASP A 444 6.35 -3.59 32.57
C ASP A 444 7.09 -2.36 32.01
N ASP A 445 7.96 -1.75 32.83
CA ASP A 445 8.76 -0.57 32.49
C ASP A 445 9.93 -0.94 31.55
N TRP A 446 10.08 -0.24 30.41
CA TRP A 446 11.28 -0.39 29.59
C TRP A 446 12.41 0.50 30.13
N LYS A 447 13.01 0.07 31.24
CA LYS A 447 14.12 0.78 31.89
C LYS A 447 15.37 0.66 31.04
N LEU A 448 15.94 1.81 30.68
CA LEU A 448 17.13 1.94 29.85
C LEU A 448 18.30 2.49 30.68
N ASP A 449 19.43 1.79 30.64
CA ASP A 449 20.68 2.22 31.24
C ASP A 449 21.36 3.27 30.35
N GLU A 450 21.64 4.46 30.90
CA GLU A 450 22.32 5.53 30.16
C GLU A 450 23.68 5.12 29.60
N ALA A 451 24.43 4.26 30.31
CA ALA A 451 25.72 3.76 29.87
C ALA A 451 25.60 2.79 28.67
N LYS A 452 24.40 2.28 28.39
CA LYS A 452 24.08 1.33 27.32
C LYS A 452 22.92 1.79 26.44
N LEU A 453 22.61 3.09 26.43
CA LEU A 453 21.35 3.60 25.91
C LEU A 453 21.06 3.16 24.47
N LYS A 454 22.05 3.26 23.57
CA LYS A 454 21.93 2.81 22.17
C LYS A 454 21.82 1.28 22.05
N GLU A 455 22.61 0.52 22.82
CA GLU A 455 22.59 -0.96 22.83
C GLU A 455 21.17 -1.46 23.18
N GLN A 456 20.54 -0.87 24.20
CA GLN A 456 19.24 -1.30 24.72
C GLN A 456 18.05 -0.72 23.95
N PHE A 457 18.16 0.50 23.40
CA PHE A 457 17.09 1.14 22.63
C PHE A 457 16.94 0.54 21.22
N PHE A 458 18.06 0.36 20.50
CA PHE A 458 18.05 -0.22 19.16
C PHE A 458 18.05 -1.75 19.20
N GLY A 459 18.99 -2.37 19.93
CA GLY A 459 19.22 -3.81 19.90
C GLY A 459 19.58 -4.30 18.48
N ASP A 460 18.76 -5.19 17.94
CA ASP A 460 18.87 -5.75 16.59
C ASP A 460 18.24 -4.87 15.48
N GLN A 461 17.63 -3.74 15.84
CA GLN A 461 16.84 -2.93 14.92
C GLN A 461 17.66 -1.96 14.07
N ALA A 462 17.56 -2.09 12.74
CA ALA A 462 18.09 -1.12 11.79
C ALA A 462 17.32 0.23 11.80
N VAL A 463 16.03 0.21 12.18
CA VAL A 463 15.16 1.38 12.31
C VAL A 463 14.23 1.18 13.51
N VAL A 464 14.06 2.21 14.33
CA VAL A 464 13.07 2.29 15.40
C VAL A 464 11.99 3.30 14.98
N THR A 465 10.72 2.88 14.97
CA THR A 465 9.61 3.86 14.88
C THR A 465 9.40 4.47 16.27
N THR A 466 9.24 5.78 16.30
CA THR A 466 9.04 6.59 17.52
C THR A 466 7.86 7.53 17.35
N SER A 467 7.30 8.00 18.47
CA SER A 467 6.38 9.15 18.52
C SER A 467 6.86 10.14 19.57
N PHE A 468 6.53 11.40 19.32
CA PHE A 468 6.90 12.55 20.11
C PHE A 468 5.65 13.20 20.73
N GLY A 469 5.84 13.98 21.80
CA GLY A 469 4.76 14.62 22.56
C GLY A 469 3.97 15.70 21.81
N ASP A 470 4.26 15.94 20.53
CA ASP A 470 3.53 16.85 19.63
C ASP A 470 2.55 16.13 18.69
N GLY A 471 2.44 14.79 18.80
CA GLY A 471 1.62 13.98 17.89
C GLY A 471 2.38 13.43 16.68
N SER A 472 3.62 13.85 16.45
CA SER A 472 4.42 13.38 15.32
C SER A 472 4.97 11.96 15.56
N ALA A 473 5.40 11.32 14.46
CA ALA A 473 6.01 10.00 14.48
C ALA A 473 7.10 9.91 13.42
N HIS A 474 8.28 9.43 13.81
CA HIS A 474 9.52 9.47 13.02
C HIS A 474 10.24 8.12 13.06
N ALA A 475 11.02 7.86 12.01
CA ALA A 475 12.03 6.83 12.02
C ALA A 475 13.29 7.36 12.74
N ILE A 476 13.98 6.50 13.48
CA ILE A 476 15.32 6.78 14.01
C ILE A 476 16.20 5.57 13.73
N THR A 477 17.42 5.82 13.20
CA THR A 477 18.41 4.78 12.92
C THR A 477 19.51 4.74 13.98
N PRO A 478 20.26 3.64 14.12
CA PRO A 478 21.44 3.56 14.97
C PRO A 478 22.57 4.56 14.66
N ALA A 479 22.44 5.44 13.65
CA ALA A 479 23.41 6.51 13.37
C ALA A 479 23.39 7.65 14.41
N ILE A 480 22.21 7.96 15.00
CA ILE A 480 22.03 9.05 15.99
C ILE A 480 23.03 8.98 17.13
N THR A 481 23.54 10.10 17.64
CA THR A 481 24.49 10.04 18.78
C THR A 481 23.78 9.63 20.07
N ALA A 482 24.53 9.02 21.00
CA ALA A 482 23.98 8.66 22.31
C ALA A 482 23.54 9.90 23.12
N LYS A 483 24.16 11.06 22.87
CA LYS A 483 23.77 12.34 23.47
C LYS A 483 22.43 12.83 22.90
N THR A 484 22.28 12.87 21.58
CA THR A 484 21.03 13.27 20.92
C THR A 484 19.89 12.34 21.33
N LEU A 485 20.12 11.02 21.35
CA LEU A 485 19.12 10.06 21.83
C LEU A 485 18.76 10.27 23.31
N LYS A 486 19.71 10.62 24.19
CA LYS A 486 19.38 10.94 25.59
C LYS A 486 18.50 12.19 25.68
N ALA A 487 18.90 13.28 25.03
CA ALA A 487 18.15 14.54 25.01
C ALA A 487 16.71 14.33 24.51
N LEU A 488 16.55 13.54 23.45
CA LEU A 488 15.26 13.16 22.89
C LEU A 488 14.39 12.29 23.83
N LEU A 489 14.98 11.63 24.83
CA LEU A 489 14.27 10.80 25.80
C LEU A 489 13.99 11.53 27.12
N THR A 490 14.51 12.74 27.30
CA THR A 490 14.23 13.63 28.44
C THR A 490 13.17 14.67 28.08
N MET A 491 12.49 15.20 29.11
CA MET A 491 11.45 16.23 28.95
C MET A 491 11.90 17.64 29.39
N ALA A 492 12.99 17.72 30.16
CA ALA A 492 13.47 18.93 30.83
C ALA A 492 15.00 18.90 31.12
N GLY A 493 15.79 18.39 30.17
CA GLY A 493 17.26 18.40 30.21
C GLY A 493 17.90 19.67 29.64
N GLY A 494 17.20 20.35 28.72
CA GLY A 494 17.64 21.62 28.12
C GLY A 494 18.72 21.51 27.04
N GLU A 495 19.04 20.31 26.55
CA GLU A 495 20.01 20.14 25.46
C GLU A 495 19.46 20.51 24.07
N VAL A 496 20.31 21.11 23.22
CA VAL A 496 19.97 21.42 21.83
C VAL A 496 20.01 20.16 20.96
N VAL A 497 18.84 19.76 20.44
CA VAL A 497 18.68 18.61 19.53
C VAL A 497 19.02 19.00 18.09
N GLN A 498 20.07 18.39 17.52
CA GLN A 498 20.37 18.56 16.09
C GLN A 498 19.41 17.72 15.24
N HIS A 499 18.42 18.39 14.65
CA HIS A 499 17.37 17.74 13.85
C HIS A 499 17.90 17.03 12.59
N GLU A 500 19.12 17.31 12.14
CA GLU A 500 19.75 16.58 11.03
C GLU A 500 20.01 15.09 11.32
N GLU A 501 20.03 14.70 12.61
CA GLU A 501 20.13 13.31 13.08
C GLU A 501 18.75 12.60 13.18
N VAL A 502 17.64 13.31 12.94
CA VAL A 502 16.25 12.80 13.05
C VAL A 502 15.57 12.88 11.68
N LYS A 503 15.46 11.75 10.98
CA LYS A 503 14.98 11.63 9.58
C LYS A 503 14.25 10.31 9.36
#